data_AF-A0A9X2PJR7-F1
#
_entry.id   AF-A0A9X2PJR7-F1
#
_cell.length_a   1.000
_cell.length_b   1.000
_cell.length_c   1.000
_cell.angle_alpha   90.00
_cell.angle_beta   90.00
_cell.angle_gamma   90.00
#
_symmetry.space_group_name_H-M   'P 1'
#
loop_
_entity.id
_entity.type
_entity.pdbx_description
1 polymer ?
#
loop_
_entity_poly.entity_id
_entity_poly.type
_entity_poly.pdbx_seq_one_letter_code
_entity_poly.pdbx_strand_id
1 'polypeptide(L)'
;MVRALVVRVGVIVVAGGVLAGCAGRPGPDALTATEDNVPGTTEHVILVASAREPDPRPGVFYSGERADKLSFARIDMTVPPTHKPGMVEFPKQGALPNPATDMVVRDALYRQSGQQFVDDLKGELAKRPKGDKDIFIFVHGYNTLFSEALYRFAQLAEDSKSPAVPVLFTWASRGSTADYVYDSNSATAARDELEKTIRLAFDSGAEQVSILAHSMGNWVTVEALRQIAISGKALPEGKIGNIILASPDIDVDVFKTQLARFRAPHKPFIVVVSRDDKALGLSDFIAGGKPRLGAYTNDEDLVKMGAVVVDMTDVKAQDGFNHGKFTQLAEMAPELRGMVAGAAARKKDEVNVAGIQFHGLDRFTLSLPKFITPAAAATAPPVPATGAPDAAQEAAQAAAAAAPEGEAAASAAEDPDTAMVAQAQRAAPGQ
;
A
#
# COMPACT_ATOMS: atom_id res chain seq x y z
N MET A 1 18.46 -62.66 -6.78
CA MET A 1 17.92 -61.52 -6.01
C MET A 1 18.68 -60.24 -6.35
N VAL A 2 18.36 -59.54 -7.45
CA VAL A 2 19.02 -58.27 -7.83
C VAL A 2 18.00 -57.30 -8.44
N ARG A 3 17.18 -56.64 -7.61
CA ARG A 3 16.26 -55.53 -7.99
C ARG A 3 15.60 -54.90 -6.74
N ALA A 4 16.41 -54.43 -5.79
CA ALA A 4 15.91 -53.86 -4.53
C ALA A 4 16.68 -52.62 -4.00
N LEU A 5 17.66 -52.11 -4.74
CA LEU A 5 18.64 -51.12 -4.23
C LEU A 5 18.93 -49.95 -5.20
N VAL A 6 17.87 -49.34 -5.76
CA VAL A 6 17.99 -48.10 -6.58
C VAL A 6 16.93 -47.05 -6.21
N VAL A 7 15.74 -47.48 -5.77
CA VAL A 7 14.55 -46.60 -5.60
C VAL A 7 14.60 -45.71 -4.34
N ARG A 8 15.67 -45.75 -3.52
CA ARG A 8 15.75 -45.02 -2.23
C ARG A 8 16.71 -43.82 -2.18
N VAL A 9 17.29 -43.40 -3.30
CA VAL A 9 18.14 -42.18 -3.36
C VAL A 9 17.48 -41.02 -4.13
N GLY A 10 16.54 -41.30 -5.04
CA GLY A 10 15.96 -40.30 -5.95
C GLY A 10 14.87 -39.37 -5.40
N VAL A 11 14.51 -39.44 -4.11
CA VAL A 11 13.35 -38.70 -3.54
C VAL A 11 13.74 -37.57 -2.58
N ILE A 12 14.97 -37.57 -2.04
CA ILE A 12 15.37 -36.62 -0.98
C ILE A 12 15.88 -35.27 -1.55
N VAL A 13 16.29 -35.23 -2.83
CA VAL A 13 16.93 -34.03 -3.43
C VAL A 13 15.92 -32.96 -3.88
N VAL A 14 14.66 -33.31 -4.12
CA VAL A 14 13.63 -32.36 -4.62
C VAL A 14 13.08 -31.45 -3.50
N ALA A 15 13.25 -31.82 -2.23
CA ALA A 15 12.73 -31.05 -1.09
C ALA A 15 13.55 -29.79 -0.72
N GLY A 16 14.71 -29.55 -1.35
CA GLY A 16 15.64 -28.47 -0.97
C GLY A 16 15.40 -27.10 -1.62
N GLY A 17 14.44 -26.96 -2.54
CA GLY A 17 14.37 -25.81 -3.46
C GLY A 17 13.51 -24.61 -3.06
N VAL A 18 12.89 -24.58 -1.87
CA VAL A 18 11.79 -23.64 -1.55
C VAL A 18 12.19 -22.53 -0.54
N LEU A 19 13.42 -22.56 0.01
CA LEU A 19 13.87 -21.65 1.09
C LEU A 19 14.98 -20.68 0.65
N ALA A 20 14.64 -19.68 -0.19
CA ALA A 20 15.50 -18.50 -0.44
C ALA A 20 14.76 -17.25 -0.97
N GLY A 21 13.45 -17.12 -0.72
CA GLY A 21 12.67 -15.93 -1.08
C GLY A 21 12.83 -14.79 -0.08
N CYS A 22 14.05 -14.32 0.17
CA CYS A 22 14.38 -13.44 1.31
C CYS A 22 13.98 -11.96 1.14
N ALA A 23 12.71 -11.71 0.86
CA ALA A 23 12.03 -10.56 1.43
C ALA A 23 11.48 -11.00 2.79
N GLY A 24 11.84 -10.29 3.87
CA GLY A 24 11.18 -10.49 5.17
C GLY A 24 9.69 -10.14 5.07
N ARG A 25 8.86 -10.69 5.95
CA ARG A 25 7.48 -10.21 6.16
C ARG A 25 7.47 -9.33 7.43
N PRO A 26 6.56 -8.35 7.55
CA PRO A 26 6.39 -7.60 8.80
C PRO A 26 6.15 -8.55 9.97
N GLY A 27 6.81 -8.29 11.11
CA GLY A 27 6.54 -9.02 12.35
C GLY A 27 5.13 -8.75 12.91
N PRO A 28 4.66 -9.54 13.89
CA PRO A 28 3.35 -9.29 14.52
C PRO A 28 3.27 -7.90 15.16
N ASP A 29 4.37 -7.41 15.71
CA ASP A 29 4.44 -6.13 16.42
C ASP A 29 4.80 -4.96 15.49
N ALA A 30 4.88 -5.17 14.16
CA ALA A 30 5.43 -4.17 13.22
C ALA A 30 4.63 -2.86 13.16
N LEU A 31 3.31 -2.91 13.34
CA LEU A 31 2.45 -1.72 13.39
C LEU A 31 2.35 -1.11 14.81
N THR A 32 3.23 -1.47 15.75
CA THR A 32 3.23 -0.84 17.08
C THR A 32 3.42 0.66 16.91
N ALA A 33 2.52 1.45 17.52
CA ALA A 33 2.58 2.90 17.42
C ALA A 33 3.83 3.45 18.11
N THR A 34 4.47 4.45 17.52
CA THR A 34 5.59 5.20 18.11
C THR A 34 5.23 6.68 18.16
N GLU A 35 5.68 7.36 19.23
CA GLU A 35 5.57 8.80 19.42
C GLU A 35 6.81 9.56 18.89
N ASP A 36 7.89 8.88 18.48
CA ASP A 36 9.16 9.48 18.08
C ASP A 36 9.01 10.37 16.83
N ASN A 37 9.14 11.69 16.97
CA ASN A 37 8.98 12.61 15.82
C ASN A 37 10.32 12.80 15.09
N VAL A 38 10.36 12.47 13.80
CA VAL A 38 11.54 12.61 12.94
C VAL A 38 11.28 13.66 11.84
N PRO A 39 12.06 14.75 11.78
CA PRO A 39 11.92 15.77 10.74
C PRO A 39 12.06 15.19 9.33
N GLY A 40 11.16 15.59 8.43
CA GLY A 40 11.17 15.18 7.02
C GLY A 40 10.36 13.92 6.70
N THR A 41 9.66 13.34 7.67
CA THR A 41 8.65 12.30 7.41
C THR A 41 7.42 12.86 6.69
N THR A 42 6.80 12.09 5.80
CA THR A 42 5.49 12.43 5.20
C THR A 42 4.35 11.74 5.96
N GLU A 43 3.34 12.50 6.40
CA GLU A 43 2.15 11.97 7.07
C GLU A 43 1.08 11.48 6.09
N HIS A 44 0.48 10.31 6.36
CA HIS A 44 -0.64 9.73 5.61
C HIS A 44 -1.76 9.25 6.54
N VAL A 45 -2.99 9.69 6.27
CA VAL A 45 -4.19 9.23 6.98
C VAL A 45 -4.85 8.13 6.14
N ILE A 46 -4.74 6.87 6.56
CA ILE A 46 -5.36 5.73 5.89
C ILE A 46 -6.64 5.34 6.64
N LEU A 47 -7.77 5.39 5.93
CA LEU A 47 -9.06 4.99 6.48
C LEU A 47 -9.36 3.53 6.10
N VAL A 48 -9.48 2.67 7.10
CA VAL A 48 -9.61 1.21 6.95
C VAL A 48 -11.07 0.79 7.09
N ALA A 49 -11.54 -0.02 6.14
CA ALA A 49 -12.72 -0.86 6.27
C ALA A 49 -12.28 -2.33 6.18
N SER A 50 -12.61 -3.15 7.18
CA SER A 50 -12.09 -4.51 7.28
C SER A 50 -13.20 -5.54 7.51
N ALA A 51 -13.15 -6.61 6.73
CA ALA A 51 -13.89 -7.86 6.91
C ALA A 51 -13.09 -8.93 7.70
N ARG A 52 -11.95 -8.53 8.27
CA ARG A 52 -11.13 -9.37 9.17
C ARG A 52 -11.64 -9.25 10.61
N GLU A 53 -11.47 -10.30 11.40
CA GLU A 53 -11.64 -10.21 12.85
C GLU A 53 -10.59 -9.26 13.46
N PRO A 54 -10.97 -8.29 14.33
CA PRO A 54 -10.02 -7.46 15.06
C PRO A 54 -9.11 -8.30 15.97
N ASP A 55 -7.81 -8.05 15.94
CA ASP A 55 -6.84 -8.76 16.77
C ASP A 55 -6.51 -7.92 18.02
N PRO A 56 -6.66 -8.46 19.25
CA PRO A 56 -6.40 -7.71 20.48
C PRO A 56 -4.90 -7.51 20.77
N ARG A 57 -3.99 -8.09 19.98
CA ARG A 57 -2.55 -7.93 20.16
C ARG A 57 -2.09 -6.56 19.61
N PRO A 58 -1.29 -5.79 20.37
CA PRO A 58 -0.62 -4.59 19.87
C PRO A 58 0.14 -4.88 18.56
N GLY A 59 0.14 -3.94 17.63
CA GLY A 59 0.83 -4.05 16.35
C GLY A 59 0.20 -5.00 15.31
N VAL A 60 -0.77 -5.85 15.67
CA VAL A 60 -1.42 -6.78 14.72
C VAL A 60 -2.67 -6.18 14.07
N PHE A 61 -3.50 -5.46 14.85
CA PHE A 61 -4.76 -4.79 14.49
C PHE A 61 -5.90 -5.70 14.03
N TYR A 62 -5.66 -6.57 13.05
CA TYR A 62 -6.65 -7.42 12.39
C TYR A 62 -6.03 -8.75 11.97
N SER A 63 -6.73 -9.86 12.22
CA SER A 63 -6.22 -11.21 12.06
C SER A 63 -6.37 -11.74 10.61
N GLY A 64 -6.09 -13.04 10.41
CA GLY A 64 -6.40 -13.77 9.18
C GLY A 64 -7.84 -14.30 9.12
N GLU A 65 -8.60 -14.18 10.21
CA GLU A 65 -9.94 -14.76 10.35
C GLU A 65 -11.05 -13.80 9.90
N ARG A 66 -12.23 -14.34 9.60
CA ARG A 66 -13.40 -13.58 9.08
C ARG A 66 -14.18 -12.95 10.22
N ALA A 67 -14.60 -11.70 10.04
CA ALA A 67 -15.60 -11.07 10.90
C ALA A 67 -17.03 -11.23 10.33
N ASP A 68 -18.02 -11.35 11.21
CA ASP A 68 -19.46 -11.34 10.86
C ASP A 68 -19.96 -9.97 10.32
N LYS A 69 -19.14 -8.92 10.44
CA LYS A 69 -19.47 -7.53 10.11
C LYS A 69 -18.22 -6.74 9.74
N LEU A 70 -18.41 -5.65 9.00
CA LEU A 70 -17.36 -4.64 8.86
C LEU A 70 -16.94 -4.06 10.21
N SER A 71 -15.64 -4.04 10.44
CA SER A 71 -14.94 -3.18 11.40
C SER A 71 -14.21 -2.06 10.65
N PHE A 72 -13.91 -0.97 11.35
CA PHE A 72 -13.34 0.24 10.75
C PHE A 72 -12.25 0.83 11.64
N ALA A 73 -11.27 1.52 11.04
CA ALA A 73 -10.28 2.30 11.78
C ALA A 73 -9.78 3.50 10.97
N ARG A 74 -9.35 4.55 11.67
CA ARG A 74 -8.41 5.56 11.16
C ARG A 74 -7.01 5.15 11.60
N ILE A 75 -6.07 5.05 10.67
CA ILE A 75 -4.65 4.82 10.98
C ILE A 75 -3.84 5.98 10.41
N ASP A 76 -3.17 6.70 11.28
CA ASP A 76 -2.29 7.80 10.90
C ASP A 76 -0.86 7.26 10.88
N MET A 77 -0.20 7.34 9.72
CA MET A 77 1.11 6.76 9.44
C MET A 77 2.12 7.83 9.00
N THR A 78 3.40 7.56 9.20
CA THR A 78 4.50 8.35 8.62
C THR A 78 5.39 7.49 7.74
N VAL A 79 5.77 8.04 6.59
CA VAL A 79 6.75 7.48 5.65
C VAL A 79 8.11 8.16 5.90
N PRO A 80 9.23 7.41 5.93
CA PRO A 80 10.53 7.94 6.36
C PRO A 80 11.17 8.85 5.28
N PRO A 81 12.00 9.83 5.67
CA PRO A 81 12.73 10.69 4.73
C PRO A 81 13.73 9.93 3.83
N THR A 82 14.02 8.66 4.13
CA THR A 82 14.88 7.77 3.35
C THR A 82 14.13 6.92 2.31
N HIS A 83 12.80 7.06 2.21
CA HIS A 83 11.94 6.25 1.35
C HIS A 83 12.34 6.31 -0.13
N LYS A 84 12.12 5.20 -0.85
CA LYS A 84 12.39 5.07 -2.29
C LYS A 84 11.18 4.50 -3.02
N PRO A 85 10.82 5.02 -4.21
CA PRO A 85 9.64 4.53 -4.93
C PRO A 85 9.59 3.02 -5.16
N GLY A 86 8.39 2.45 -5.00
CA GLY A 86 8.09 1.02 -5.04
C GLY A 86 8.54 0.22 -3.81
N MET A 87 9.51 0.73 -3.04
CA MET A 87 10.00 0.08 -1.82
C MET A 87 8.99 0.19 -0.68
N VAL A 88 9.03 -0.78 0.23
CA VAL A 88 8.23 -0.76 1.45
C VAL A 88 9.17 -0.98 2.61
N GLU A 89 9.53 0.11 3.28
CA GLU A 89 10.35 0.08 4.47
C GLU A 89 9.46 -0.25 5.68
N PHE A 90 9.72 -1.36 6.34
CA PHE A 90 9.03 -1.74 7.58
C PHE A 90 10.03 -2.34 8.59
N PRO A 91 9.70 -2.36 9.89
CA PRO A 91 10.62 -2.79 10.93
C PRO A 91 11.03 -4.24 10.74
N LYS A 92 12.33 -4.52 10.86
CA LYS A 92 12.86 -5.89 10.82
C LYS A 92 12.24 -6.70 11.96
N GLN A 93 11.93 -7.97 11.72
CA GLN A 93 11.29 -8.82 12.73
C GLN A 93 12.11 -8.86 14.03
N GLY A 94 11.51 -8.42 15.14
CA GLY A 94 12.15 -8.30 16.46
C GLY A 94 12.85 -6.96 16.74
N ALA A 95 12.83 -6.01 15.79
CA ALA A 95 13.21 -4.62 16.03
C ALA A 95 11.98 -3.76 16.32
N LEU A 96 12.17 -2.66 17.07
CA LEU A 96 11.14 -1.64 17.24
C LEU A 96 11.04 -0.74 15.99
N PRO A 97 9.88 -0.14 15.70
CA PRO A 97 9.70 0.71 14.52
C PRO A 97 10.48 2.03 14.62
N ASN A 98 11.21 2.38 13.57
CA ASN A 98 12.02 3.61 13.52
C ASN A 98 11.54 4.58 12.41
N PRO A 99 10.86 5.70 12.74
CA PRO A 99 10.38 6.66 11.74
C PRO A 99 11.47 7.32 10.87
N ALA A 100 12.75 7.18 11.22
CA ALA A 100 13.86 7.65 10.38
C ALA A 100 14.24 6.68 9.24
N THR A 101 13.82 5.42 9.30
CA THR A 101 14.16 4.38 8.29
C THR A 101 12.98 3.58 7.79
N ASP A 102 11.89 3.51 8.56
CA ASP A 102 10.76 2.61 8.38
C ASP A 102 9.46 3.43 8.21
N MET A 103 8.50 2.90 7.47
CA MET A 103 7.11 3.34 7.61
C MET A 103 6.60 2.90 8.98
N VAL A 104 5.98 3.81 9.72
CA VAL A 104 5.49 3.54 11.10
C VAL A 104 4.08 4.05 11.31
N VAL A 105 3.36 3.45 12.25
CA VAL A 105 2.07 3.96 12.74
C VAL A 105 2.32 5.00 13.84
N ARG A 106 1.51 6.05 13.82
CA ARG A 106 1.49 7.14 14.81
C ARG A 106 0.28 7.04 15.72
N ASP A 107 -0.91 6.83 15.15
CA ASP A 107 -2.17 6.65 15.88
C ASP A 107 -3.09 5.64 15.17
N ALA A 108 -3.97 5.02 15.94
CA ALA A 108 -4.64 3.76 15.65
C ALA A 108 -6.08 3.74 16.20
N LEU A 109 -6.97 4.57 15.62
CA LEU A 109 -8.30 4.82 16.18
C LEU A 109 -9.40 3.98 15.52
N TYR A 110 -9.77 2.87 16.15
CA TYR A 110 -10.93 2.07 15.75
C TYR A 110 -12.24 2.87 15.76
N ARG A 111 -13.14 2.56 14.81
CA ARG A 111 -14.50 3.10 14.71
C ARG A 111 -15.52 1.98 14.86
N GLN A 112 -16.58 2.24 15.63
CA GLN A 112 -17.59 1.26 16.01
C GLN A 112 -18.77 1.20 15.04
N SER A 113 -18.81 2.08 14.03
CA SER A 113 -19.89 2.18 13.07
C SER A 113 -19.42 2.74 11.72
N GLY A 114 -20.14 2.38 10.65
CA GLY A 114 -19.92 2.97 9.32
C GLY A 114 -20.21 4.48 9.26
N GLN A 115 -21.04 5.00 10.17
CA GLN A 115 -21.30 6.44 10.28
C GLN A 115 -20.03 7.21 10.69
N GLN A 116 -19.31 6.72 11.72
CA GLN A 116 -18.05 7.33 12.14
C GLN A 116 -16.99 7.28 11.02
N PHE A 117 -16.91 6.18 10.28
CA PHE A 117 -16.04 6.05 9.11
C PHE A 117 -16.42 7.03 7.97
N VAL A 118 -17.72 7.24 7.73
CA VAL A 118 -18.24 8.26 6.81
C VAL A 118 -17.92 9.68 7.28
N ASP A 119 -17.87 9.92 8.59
CA ASP A 119 -17.52 11.23 9.15
C ASP A 119 -16.01 11.49 9.16
N ASP A 120 -15.17 10.46 9.33
CA ASP A 120 -13.72 10.53 9.02
C ASP A 120 -13.48 10.86 7.55
N LEU A 121 -14.19 10.18 6.64
CA LEU A 121 -14.11 10.46 5.19
C LEU A 121 -14.48 11.91 4.89
N LYS A 122 -15.59 12.43 5.45
CA LYS A 122 -15.95 13.85 5.33
C LYS A 122 -14.87 14.78 5.89
N GLY A 123 -14.25 14.42 7.02
CA GLY A 123 -13.15 15.17 7.61
C GLY A 123 -11.94 15.28 6.67
N GLU A 124 -11.51 14.18 6.08
CA GLU A 124 -10.40 14.18 5.11
C GLU A 124 -10.78 14.85 3.78
N LEU A 125 -12.01 14.66 3.28
CA LEU A 125 -12.53 15.34 2.11
C LEU A 125 -12.70 16.85 2.34
N ALA A 126 -12.94 17.31 3.56
CA ALA A 126 -13.03 18.73 3.89
C ALA A 126 -11.70 19.47 3.75
N LYS A 127 -10.56 18.80 4.03
CA LYS A 127 -9.20 19.35 3.87
C LYS A 127 -8.81 19.61 2.40
N ARG A 128 -9.48 18.95 1.45
CA ARG A 128 -9.19 19.01 0.01
C ARG A 128 -9.98 20.14 -0.67
N PRO A 129 -9.41 20.82 -1.69
CA PRO A 129 -10.13 21.84 -2.45
C PRO A 129 -11.25 21.21 -3.28
N LYS A 130 -12.20 22.03 -3.75
CA LYS A 130 -13.30 21.56 -4.62
C LYS A 130 -12.76 21.21 -6.00
N GLY A 131 -13.04 20.00 -6.48
CA GLY A 131 -12.50 19.42 -7.71
C GLY A 131 -11.45 18.33 -7.47
N ASP A 132 -10.97 18.17 -6.23
CA ASP A 132 -10.02 17.14 -5.79
C ASP A 132 -10.57 16.32 -4.60
N LYS A 133 -11.88 16.33 -4.33
CA LYS A 133 -12.51 15.59 -3.22
C LYS A 133 -12.78 14.13 -3.59
N ASP A 134 -11.75 13.46 -4.08
CA ASP A 134 -11.83 12.08 -4.55
C ASP A 134 -11.43 11.07 -3.46
N ILE A 135 -11.97 9.85 -3.56
CA ILE A 135 -11.57 8.68 -2.76
C ILE A 135 -10.84 7.68 -3.67
N PHE A 136 -9.83 7.02 -3.13
CA PHE A 136 -9.13 5.92 -3.78
C PHE A 136 -9.13 4.70 -2.86
N ILE A 137 -9.89 3.65 -3.24
CA ILE A 137 -10.00 2.39 -2.48
C ILE A 137 -8.96 1.39 -2.97
N PHE A 138 -8.13 0.84 -2.09
CA PHE A 138 -7.25 -0.29 -2.39
C PHE A 138 -7.80 -1.60 -1.83
N VAL A 139 -7.77 -2.66 -2.64
CA VAL A 139 -8.19 -4.03 -2.31
C VAL A 139 -7.02 -4.98 -2.49
N HIS A 140 -6.53 -5.59 -1.41
CA HIS A 140 -5.35 -6.46 -1.43
C HIS A 140 -5.60 -7.86 -2.03
N GLY A 141 -4.51 -8.54 -2.36
CA GLY A 141 -4.49 -9.88 -2.93
C GLY A 141 -4.53 -11.05 -1.93
N TYR A 142 -4.26 -12.24 -2.48
CA TYR A 142 -4.06 -13.51 -1.76
C TYR A 142 -2.81 -13.45 -0.85
N ASN A 143 -2.70 -14.35 0.14
CA ASN A 143 -1.51 -14.56 0.97
C ASN A 143 -0.96 -13.23 1.56
N THR A 144 -1.85 -12.35 2.01
CA THR A 144 -1.51 -10.99 2.48
C THR A 144 -1.98 -10.78 3.93
N LEU A 145 -1.05 -10.43 4.82
CA LEU A 145 -1.34 -10.00 6.19
C LEU A 145 -1.95 -8.57 6.21
N PHE A 146 -2.63 -8.19 7.29
CA PHE A 146 -3.16 -6.83 7.43
C PHE A 146 -2.05 -5.76 7.32
N SER A 147 -0.92 -5.97 8.00
CA SER A 147 0.25 -5.09 7.96
C SER A 147 0.84 -4.95 6.56
N GLU A 148 0.92 -6.03 5.79
CA GLU A 148 1.41 -6.00 4.40
C GLU A 148 0.48 -5.21 3.48
N ALA A 149 -0.84 -5.38 3.62
CA ALA A 149 -1.82 -4.59 2.88
C ALA A 149 -1.75 -3.10 3.22
N LEU A 150 -1.61 -2.76 4.51
CA LEU A 150 -1.49 -1.40 5.00
C LEU A 150 -0.20 -0.71 4.53
N TYR A 151 0.95 -1.36 4.72
CA TYR A 151 2.25 -0.83 4.30
C TYR A 151 2.35 -0.68 2.78
N ARG A 152 1.88 -1.68 2.01
CA ARG A 152 1.84 -1.56 0.55
C ARG A 152 0.94 -0.40 0.11
N PHE A 153 -0.13 -0.10 0.85
CA PHE A 153 -0.99 1.02 0.51
C PHE A 153 -0.41 2.39 0.91
N ALA A 154 0.33 2.47 2.02
CA ALA A 154 1.11 3.67 2.37
C ALA A 154 2.15 4.01 1.28
N GLN A 155 2.88 3.01 0.78
CA GLN A 155 3.77 3.13 -0.38
C GLN A 155 3.04 3.67 -1.63
N LEU A 156 1.89 3.10 -1.98
CA LEU A 156 1.11 3.54 -3.14
C LEU A 156 0.55 4.97 -2.98
N ALA A 157 0.17 5.36 -1.76
CA ALA A 157 -0.32 6.71 -1.45
C ALA A 157 0.81 7.76 -1.54
N GLU A 158 1.99 7.45 -0.99
CA GLU A 158 3.18 8.29 -1.11
C GLU A 158 3.63 8.43 -2.56
N ASP A 159 3.92 7.33 -3.26
CA ASP A 159 4.53 7.38 -4.60
C ASP A 159 3.63 8.03 -5.64
N SER A 160 2.33 7.72 -5.60
CA SER A 160 1.39 8.29 -6.58
C SER A 160 1.19 9.80 -6.42
N LYS A 161 1.61 10.40 -5.30
CA LYS A 161 1.34 11.80 -4.93
C LYS A 161 -0.11 12.18 -5.24
N SER A 162 -1.04 11.31 -4.83
CA SER A 162 -2.46 11.44 -5.15
C SER A 162 -3.14 12.34 -4.11
N PRO A 163 -3.91 13.37 -4.52
CA PRO A 163 -4.66 14.18 -3.58
C PRO A 163 -5.89 13.46 -3.00
N ALA A 164 -6.24 12.27 -3.48
CA ALA A 164 -7.42 11.52 -3.02
C ALA A 164 -7.32 11.13 -1.52
N VAL A 165 -8.44 10.77 -0.90
CA VAL A 165 -8.46 10.12 0.42
C VAL A 165 -8.17 8.62 0.24
N PRO A 166 -7.09 8.08 0.84
CA PRO A 166 -6.76 6.66 0.71
C PRO A 166 -7.62 5.81 1.65
N VAL A 167 -8.41 4.90 1.06
CA VAL A 167 -9.24 3.93 1.77
C VAL A 167 -8.70 2.53 1.58
N LEU A 168 -8.34 1.85 2.67
CA LEU A 168 -7.91 0.46 2.62
C LEU A 168 -9.09 -0.47 2.89
N PHE A 169 -9.47 -1.29 1.91
CA PHE A 169 -10.36 -2.42 2.15
C PHE A 169 -9.55 -3.69 2.38
N THR A 170 -9.74 -4.33 3.54
CA THR A 170 -9.08 -5.61 3.85
C THR A 170 -10.07 -6.74 4.09
N TRP A 171 -9.73 -7.92 3.57
CA TRP A 171 -10.52 -9.14 3.71
C TRP A 171 -9.67 -10.26 4.32
N ALA A 172 -10.31 -11.32 4.82
CA ALA A 172 -9.70 -12.37 5.63
C ALA A 172 -8.75 -13.31 4.84
N SER A 173 -7.59 -12.79 4.44
CA SER A 173 -6.43 -13.56 3.98
C SER A 173 -5.52 -13.89 5.15
N ARG A 174 -5.10 -15.16 5.26
CA ARG A 174 -4.25 -15.64 6.36
C ARG A 174 -2.76 -15.29 6.25
N GLY A 175 -2.31 -14.75 5.11
CA GLY A 175 -0.86 -14.57 4.90
C GLY A 175 -0.11 -15.91 4.78
N SER A 176 -0.76 -16.95 4.25
CA SER A 176 -0.20 -18.29 4.09
C SER A 176 -0.41 -18.80 2.66
N THR A 177 0.64 -19.37 2.05
CA THR A 177 0.55 -20.00 0.73
C THR A 177 -0.13 -21.38 0.75
N ALA A 178 -0.34 -21.96 1.94
CA ALA A 178 -1.08 -23.22 2.11
C ALA A 178 -2.60 -22.99 2.26
N ASP A 179 -3.03 -21.78 2.60
CA ASP A 179 -4.42 -21.44 2.90
C ASP A 179 -5.24 -21.00 1.67
N TYR A 180 -4.79 -21.29 0.44
CA TYR A 180 -5.45 -20.89 -0.82
C TYR A 180 -6.98 -21.12 -0.84
N VAL A 181 -7.43 -22.29 -0.40
CA VAL A 181 -8.86 -22.63 -0.35
C VAL A 181 -9.60 -21.82 0.71
N TYR A 182 -8.96 -21.50 1.85
CA TYR A 182 -9.55 -20.63 2.85
C TYR A 182 -9.62 -19.18 2.34
N ASP A 183 -8.52 -18.64 1.82
CA ASP A 183 -8.44 -17.27 1.29
C ASP A 183 -9.42 -17.05 0.12
N SER A 184 -9.52 -17.98 -0.83
CA SER A 184 -10.46 -17.90 -1.96
C SER A 184 -11.94 -17.87 -1.51
N ASN A 185 -12.28 -18.65 -0.48
CA ASN A 185 -13.60 -18.59 0.15
C ASN A 185 -13.79 -17.28 0.95
N SER A 186 -12.74 -16.73 1.57
CA SER A 186 -12.78 -15.43 2.27
C SER A 186 -12.98 -14.25 1.32
N ALA A 187 -12.28 -14.24 0.19
CA ALA A 187 -12.45 -13.27 -0.89
C ALA A 187 -13.89 -13.33 -1.45
N THR A 188 -14.43 -14.53 -1.64
CA THR A 188 -15.82 -14.74 -2.10
C THR A 188 -16.85 -14.26 -1.08
N ALA A 189 -16.58 -14.40 0.22
CA ALA A 189 -17.45 -13.87 1.28
C ALA A 189 -17.43 -12.32 1.31
N ALA A 190 -16.24 -11.72 1.31
CA ALA A 190 -16.03 -10.28 1.54
C ALA A 190 -16.54 -9.34 0.42
N ARG A 191 -17.17 -9.86 -0.64
CA ARG A 191 -17.79 -9.03 -1.70
C ARG A 191 -18.92 -8.14 -1.15
N ASP A 192 -19.68 -8.63 -0.15
CA ASP A 192 -20.79 -7.88 0.45
C ASP A 192 -20.25 -6.73 1.32
N GLU A 193 -19.13 -6.97 2.00
CA GLU A 193 -18.37 -6.00 2.79
C GLU A 193 -17.72 -4.93 1.91
N LEU A 194 -17.24 -5.30 0.71
CA LEU A 194 -16.73 -4.34 -0.27
C LEU A 194 -17.87 -3.51 -0.88
N GLU A 195 -19.03 -4.09 -1.19
CA GLU A 195 -20.21 -3.31 -1.60
C GLU A 195 -20.60 -2.28 -0.52
N LYS A 196 -20.67 -2.69 0.75
CA LYS A 196 -20.95 -1.78 1.89
C LYS A 196 -19.91 -0.66 1.96
N THR A 197 -18.62 -0.98 1.80
CA THR A 197 -17.52 -0.01 1.81
C THR A 197 -17.61 1.00 0.65
N ILE A 198 -17.90 0.53 -0.56
CA ILE A 198 -18.09 1.39 -1.74
C ILE A 198 -19.28 2.34 -1.54
N ARG A 199 -20.39 1.88 -0.98
CA ARG A 199 -21.56 2.74 -0.70
C ARG A 199 -21.24 3.81 0.35
N LEU A 200 -20.59 3.44 1.46
CA LEU A 200 -20.11 4.40 2.47
C LEU A 200 -19.15 5.45 1.88
N ALA A 201 -18.29 5.07 0.93
CA ALA A 201 -17.44 6.01 0.21
C ALA A 201 -18.25 7.06 -0.59
N PHE A 202 -19.36 6.69 -1.24
CA PHE A 202 -20.26 7.66 -1.88
C PHE A 202 -21.07 8.49 -0.87
N ASP A 203 -21.52 7.89 0.24
CA ASP A 203 -22.30 8.56 1.29
C ASP A 203 -21.49 9.64 2.05
N SER A 204 -20.15 9.61 1.96
CA SER A 204 -19.27 10.70 2.41
C SER A 204 -19.46 12.01 1.63
N GLY A 205 -20.02 11.95 0.42
CA GLY A 205 -20.19 13.10 -0.48
C GLY A 205 -19.09 13.28 -1.53
N ALA A 206 -18.06 12.41 -1.56
CA ALA A 206 -16.91 12.45 -2.49
C ALA A 206 -17.28 12.77 -3.96
N GLU A 207 -16.41 13.51 -4.65
CA GLU A 207 -16.60 13.94 -6.03
C GLU A 207 -16.41 12.76 -7.01
N GLN A 208 -15.35 11.96 -6.85
CA GLN A 208 -15.22 10.62 -7.46
C GLN A 208 -14.79 9.54 -6.45
N VAL A 209 -15.12 8.28 -6.73
CA VAL A 209 -14.60 7.10 -6.00
C VAL A 209 -13.91 6.15 -6.98
N SER A 210 -12.58 6.07 -6.92
CA SER A 210 -11.75 5.14 -7.70
C SER A 210 -11.40 3.89 -6.90
N ILE A 211 -11.10 2.78 -7.57
CA ILE A 211 -10.71 1.50 -6.96
C ILE A 211 -9.46 0.95 -7.65
N LEU A 212 -8.47 0.49 -6.88
CA LEU A 212 -7.36 -0.35 -7.32
C LEU A 212 -7.43 -1.69 -6.60
N ALA A 213 -7.51 -2.79 -7.35
CA ALA A 213 -7.54 -4.14 -6.80
C ALA A 213 -6.33 -4.95 -7.30
N HIS A 214 -5.67 -5.70 -6.41
CA HIS A 214 -4.51 -6.52 -6.76
C HIS A 214 -4.82 -8.02 -6.65
N SER A 215 -4.32 -8.83 -7.59
CA SER A 215 -4.37 -10.30 -7.51
C SER A 215 -5.80 -10.81 -7.27
N MET A 216 -6.02 -11.66 -6.26
CA MET A 216 -7.33 -12.17 -5.85
C MET A 216 -8.31 -11.08 -5.35
N GLY A 217 -7.82 -9.90 -4.97
CA GLY A 217 -8.66 -8.74 -4.65
C GLY A 217 -9.53 -8.27 -5.82
N ASN A 218 -9.12 -8.59 -7.06
CA ASN A 218 -9.91 -8.34 -8.26
C ASN A 218 -11.21 -9.15 -8.28
N TRP A 219 -11.20 -10.40 -7.80
CA TRP A 219 -12.39 -11.25 -7.68
C TRP A 219 -13.45 -10.58 -6.80
N VAL A 220 -13.02 -10.14 -5.59
CA VAL A 220 -13.87 -9.43 -4.63
C VAL A 220 -14.47 -8.17 -5.27
N THR A 221 -13.64 -7.42 -5.99
CA THR A 221 -14.01 -6.15 -6.62
C THR A 221 -15.02 -6.31 -7.74
N VAL A 222 -14.79 -7.23 -8.68
CA VAL A 222 -15.71 -7.42 -9.81
C VAL A 222 -17.02 -8.07 -9.37
N GLU A 223 -17.02 -9.00 -8.40
CA GLU A 223 -18.27 -9.51 -7.84
C GLU A 223 -19.04 -8.46 -7.02
N ALA A 224 -18.39 -7.64 -6.20
CA ALA A 224 -19.07 -6.55 -5.48
C ALA A 224 -19.72 -5.55 -6.45
N LEU A 225 -18.99 -5.12 -7.49
CA LEU A 225 -19.49 -4.24 -8.54
C LEU A 225 -20.63 -4.89 -9.36
N ARG A 226 -20.54 -6.19 -9.63
CA ARG A 226 -21.58 -6.96 -10.34
C ARG A 226 -22.85 -7.08 -9.48
N GLN A 227 -22.70 -7.35 -8.19
CA GLN A 227 -23.80 -7.43 -7.23
C GLN A 227 -24.55 -6.10 -7.15
N ILE A 228 -23.80 -4.99 -7.03
CA ILE A 228 -24.33 -3.63 -7.16
C ILE A 228 -25.11 -3.45 -8.47
N ALA A 229 -24.55 -3.84 -9.62
CA ALA A 229 -25.19 -3.68 -10.94
C ALA A 229 -26.50 -4.47 -11.09
N ILE A 230 -26.61 -5.66 -10.49
CA ILE A 230 -27.84 -6.48 -10.52
C ILE A 230 -28.82 -6.19 -9.37
N SER A 231 -28.40 -5.45 -8.33
CA SER A 231 -29.22 -5.16 -7.13
C SER A 231 -30.41 -4.22 -7.37
N GLY A 232 -30.44 -3.53 -8.51
CA GLY A 232 -31.35 -2.39 -8.76
C GLY A 232 -30.99 -1.10 -7.99
N LYS A 233 -29.97 -1.14 -7.12
CA LYS A 233 -29.46 0.01 -6.35
C LYS A 233 -28.15 0.51 -6.94
N ALA A 234 -28.24 1.13 -8.12
CA ALA A 234 -27.09 1.67 -8.85
C ALA A 234 -26.28 2.68 -8.01
N LEU A 235 -25.01 2.86 -8.38
CA LEU A 235 -24.14 3.92 -7.85
C LEU A 235 -24.36 5.22 -8.64
N PRO A 236 -23.93 6.39 -8.12
CA PRO A 236 -23.96 7.63 -8.90
C PRO A 236 -22.94 7.55 -10.05
N GLU A 237 -23.39 7.20 -11.26
CA GLU A 237 -22.53 6.85 -12.41
C GLU A 237 -21.46 7.92 -12.72
N GLY A 238 -21.86 9.19 -12.75
CA GLY A 238 -20.95 10.33 -12.98
C GLY A 238 -19.94 10.62 -11.85
N LYS A 239 -20.00 9.88 -10.73
CA LYS A 239 -19.00 9.88 -9.65
C LYS A 239 -18.14 8.62 -9.61
N ILE A 240 -18.35 7.64 -10.50
CA ILE A 240 -17.49 6.46 -10.57
C ILE A 240 -16.12 6.91 -11.08
N GLY A 241 -15.07 6.61 -10.33
CA GLY A 241 -13.68 6.93 -10.65
C GLY A 241 -13.07 5.94 -11.64
N ASN A 242 -11.75 5.78 -11.60
CA ASN A 242 -11.08 4.72 -12.36
C ASN A 242 -11.21 3.40 -11.60
N ILE A 243 -11.45 2.29 -12.31
CA ILE A 243 -11.44 0.94 -11.73
C ILE A 243 -10.25 0.20 -12.33
N ILE A 244 -9.19 0.05 -11.55
CA ILE A 244 -7.91 -0.51 -11.96
C ILE A 244 -7.80 -1.93 -11.40
N LEU A 245 -7.66 -2.90 -12.30
CA LEU A 245 -7.56 -4.30 -11.99
C LEU A 245 -6.11 -4.77 -12.24
N ALA A 246 -5.32 -4.92 -11.17
CA ALA A 246 -3.88 -5.18 -11.23
C ALA A 246 -3.52 -6.66 -11.04
N SER A 247 -2.75 -7.22 -11.99
CA SER A 247 -2.45 -8.66 -12.12
C SER A 247 -3.65 -9.56 -11.79
N PRO A 248 -4.81 -9.45 -12.49
CA PRO A 248 -6.06 -10.02 -11.96
C PRO A 248 -6.10 -11.55 -11.93
N ASP A 249 -6.24 -12.08 -10.71
CA ASP A 249 -6.48 -13.49 -10.44
C ASP A 249 -7.97 -13.84 -10.56
N ILE A 250 -8.56 -13.55 -11.72
CA ILE A 250 -9.93 -13.95 -12.11
C ILE A 250 -9.84 -14.86 -13.33
N ASP A 251 -10.66 -15.92 -13.39
CA ASP A 251 -10.85 -16.72 -14.60
C ASP A 251 -11.40 -15.83 -15.75
N VAL A 252 -10.80 -15.93 -16.93
CA VAL A 252 -11.16 -15.04 -18.05
C VAL A 252 -12.61 -15.23 -18.53
N ASP A 253 -13.15 -16.45 -18.55
CA ASP A 253 -14.53 -16.69 -18.97
C ASP A 253 -15.51 -16.15 -17.93
N VAL A 254 -15.19 -16.30 -16.63
CA VAL A 254 -15.99 -15.72 -15.56
C VAL A 254 -15.96 -14.19 -15.64
N PHE A 255 -14.79 -13.56 -15.82
CA PHE A 255 -14.68 -12.10 -16.00
C PHE A 255 -15.55 -11.60 -17.16
N LYS A 256 -15.55 -12.29 -18.31
CA LYS A 256 -16.41 -11.95 -19.45
C LYS A 256 -17.91 -12.04 -19.09
N THR A 257 -18.32 -13.07 -18.35
CA THR A 257 -19.73 -13.21 -17.90
C THR A 257 -20.14 -12.20 -16.83
N GLN A 258 -19.20 -11.70 -16.03
CA GLN A 258 -19.38 -10.60 -15.08
C GLN A 258 -19.49 -9.27 -15.83
N LEU A 259 -18.55 -8.99 -16.74
CA LEU A 259 -18.47 -7.76 -17.53
C LEU A 259 -19.75 -7.53 -18.35
N ALA A 260 -20.33 -8.59 -18.91
CA ALA A 260 -21.63 -8.57 -19.61
C ALA A 260 -22.85 -8.15 -18.75
N ARG A 261 -22.69 -7.95 -17.42
CA ARG A 261 -23.74 -7.40 -16.54
C ARG A 261 -23.66 -5.89 -16.37
N PHE A 262 -22.50 -5.29 -16.65
CA PHE A 262 -22.34 -3.84 -16.69
C PHE A 262 -22.83 -3.34 -18.05
N ARG A 263 -24.03 -2.77 -18.08
CA ARG A 263 -24.70 -2.29 -19.30
C ARG A 263 -24.00 -1.03 -19.85
N ALA A 264 -22.87 -1.22 -20.54
CA ALA A 264 -21.98 -0.16 -21.04
C ALA A 264 -21.52 0.79 -19.91
N PRO A 265 -20.54 0.40 -19.08
CA PRO A 265 -20.09 1.22 -17.96
C PRO A 265 -19.55 2.57 -18.44
N HIS A 266 -19.86 3.64 -17.68
CA HIS A 266 -19.49 5.03 -18.03
C HIS A 266 -17.97 5.25 -18.16
N LYS A 267 -17.15 4.42 -17.50
CA LYS A 267 -15.70 4.36 -17.66
C LYS A 267 -15.26 2.91 -17.90
N PRO A 268 -14.23 2.67 -18.71
CA PRO A 268 -13.68 1.33 -18.91
C PRO A 268 -13.04 0.78 -17.64
N PHE A 269 -13.03 -0.54 -17.50
CA PHE A 269 -12.12 -1.22 -16.56
C PHE A 269 -10.70 -1.13 -17.10
N ILE A 270 -9.72 -0.75 -16.27
CA ILE A 270 -8.31 -0.66 -16.64
C ILE A 270 -7.64 -1.94 -16.15
N VAL A 271 -7.34 -2.87 -17.05
CA VAL A 271 -6.77 -4.19 -16.74
C VAL A 271 -5.26 -4.15 -16.93
N VAL A 272 -4.51 -4.26 -15.83
CA VAL A 272 -3.04 -4.28 -15.84
C VAL A 272 -2.56 -5.73 -15.90
N VAL A 273 -1.90 -6.12 -16.98
CA VAL A 273 -1.47 -7.50 -17.26
C VAL A 273 0.06 -7.63 -17.20
N SER A 274 0.54 -8.86 -16.93
CA SER A 274 1.95 -9.21 -17.08
C SER A 274 2.04 -10.69 -17.46
N ARG A 275 2.40 -10.98 -18.71
CA ARG A 275 2.33 -12.35 -19.27
C ARG A 275 3.45 -13.27 -18.78
N ASP A 276 4.38 -12.73 -18.00
CA ASP A 276 5.48 -13.39 -17.29
C ASP A 276 5.22 -13.56 -15.78
N ASP A 277 3.98 -13.34 -15.31
CA ASP A 277 3.56 -13.46 -13.91
C ASP A 277 3.52 -14.93 -13.43
N LYS A 278 4.45 -15.27 -12.52
CA LYS A 278 4.66 -16.63 -12.02
C LYS A 278 3.65 -17.02 -10.95
N ALA A 279 3.02 -16.05 -10.29
CA ALA A 279 1.97 -16.31 -9.30
C ALA A 279 0.64 -16.65 -9.99
N LEU A 280 0.30 -15.94 -11.08
CA LEU A 280 -0.85 -16.27 -11.91
C LEU A 280 -0.69 -17.64 -12.58
N GLY A 281 0.51 -17.98 -13.07
CA GLY A 281 0.80 -19.33 -13.61
C GLY A 281 0.63 -20.48 -12.60
N LEU A 282 0.81 -20.21 -11.29
CA LEU A 282 0.48 -21.16 -10.23
C LEU A 282 -1.03 -21.23 -9.96
N SER A 283 -1.74 -20.09 -10.01
CA SER A 283 -3.21 -20.05 -9.92
C SER A 283 -3.87 -20.80 -11.08
N ASP A 284 -3.38 -20.62 -12.32
CA ASP A 284 -3.81 -21.37 -13.51
C ASP A 284 -3.69 -22.89 -13.33
N PHE A 285 -2.55 -23.35 -12.80
CA PHE A 285 -2.31 -24.77 -12.52
C PHE A 285 -3.31 -25.33 -11.50
N ILE A 286 -3.56 -24.59 -10.40
CA ILE A 286 -4.53 -24.98 -9.36
C ILE A 286 -5.97 -24.91 -9.87
N ALA A 287 -6.29 -23.96 -10.76
CA ALA A 287 -7.60 -23.75 -11.37
C ALA A 287 -7.89 -24.68 -12.57
N GLY A 288 -7.02 -25.64 -12.87
CA GLY A 288 -7.25 -26.66 -13.91
C GLY A 288 -6.86 -26.24 -15.33
N GLY A 289 -5.91 -25.31 -15.49
CA GLY A 289 -5.37 -24.90 -16.78
C GLY A 289 -6.22 -23.87 -17.55
N LYS A 290 -7.07 -23.13 -16.85
CA LYS A 290 -7.86 -22.01 -17.38
C LYS A 290 -7.15 -20.68 -17.08
N PRO A 291 -6.82 -19.86 -18.11
CA PRO A 291 -5.96 -18.69 -17.94
C PRO A 291 -6.60 -17.59 -17.10
N ARG A 292 -5.85 -17.05 -16.14
CA ARG A 292 -6.23 -15.84 -15.38
C ARG A 292 -6.20 -14.61 -16.30
N LEU A 293 -7.09 -13.67 -16.04
CA LEU A 293 -7.21 -12.40 -16.75
C LEU A 293 -5.88 -11.62 -16.79
N GLY A 294 -5.09 -11.62 -15.70
CA GLY A 294 -3.79 -10.94 -15.66
C GLY A 294 -2.66 -11.58 -16.48
N ALA A 295 -2.84 -12.82 -16.94
CA ALA A 295 -1.92 -13.54 -17.83
C ALA A 295 -2.52 -13.74 -19.24
N TYR A 296 -3.67 -13.14 -19.53
CA TYR A 296 -4.36 -13.30 -20.81
C TYR A 296 -3.61 -12.61 -21.95
N THR A 297 -3.67 -13.21 -23.15
CA THR A 297 -2.82 -12.84 -24.29
C THR A 297 -3.58 -12.25 -25.48
N ASN A 298 -4.91 -12.07 -25.35
CA ASN A 298 -5.79 -11.57 -26.39
C ASN A 298 -6.44 -10.24 -25.93
N ASP A 299 -5.63 -9.20 -25.91
CA ASP A 299 -6.00 -7.85 -25.47
C ASP A 299 -7.16 -7.28 -26.31
N GLU A 300 -7.20 -7.59 -27.62
CA GLU A 300 -8.30 -7.21 -28.52
C GLU A 300 -9.68 -7.64 -27.99
N ASP A 301 -9.79 -8.81 -27.37
CA ASP A 301 -11.04 -9.34 -26.83
C ASP A 301 -11.51 -8.49 -25.63
N LEU A 302 -10.60 -8.14 -24.73
CA LEU A 302 -10.87 -7.25 -23.60
C LEU A 302 -11.25 -5.83 -24.06
N VAL A 303 -10.54 -5.28 -25.06
CA VAL A 303 -10.83 -3.96 -25.64
C VAL A 303 -12.19 -3.97 -26.38
N LYS A 304 -12.54 -5.04 -27.09
CA LYS A 304 -13.87 -5.20 -27.71
C LYS A 304 -15.00 -5.25 -26.67
N MET A 305 -14.73 -5.72 -25.45
CA MET A 305 -15.67 -5.68 -24.32
C MET A 305 -15.65 -4.34 -23.53
N GLY A 306 -14.85 -3.36 -23.95
CA GLY A 306 -14.80 -2.04 -23.32
C GLY A 306 -13.88 -1.92 -22.12
N ALA A 307 -12.86 -2.77 -22.01
CA ALA A 307 -11.73 -2.55 -21.12
C ALA A 307 -10.62 -1.72 -21.81
N VAL A 308 -9.73 -1.15 -21.01
CA VAL A 308 -8.42 -0.63 -21.42
C VAL A 308 -7.37 -1.61 -20.90
N VAL A 309 -6.43 -2.05 -21.71
CA VAL A 309 -5.36 -2.95 -21.28
C VAL A 309 -4.06 -2.17 -21.08
N VAL A 310 -3.36 -2.46 -19.98
CA VAL A 310 -2.07 -1.88 -19.62
C VAL A 310 -1.08 -3.04 -19.44
N ASP A 311 -0.27 -3.30 -20.45
CA ASP A 311 0.69 -4.40 -20.44
C ASP A 311 2.02 -3.96 -19.82
N MET A 312 2.43 -4.68 -18.77
CA MET A 312 3.69 -4.49 -18.05
C MET A 312 4.65 -5.67 -18.22
N THR A 313 4.44 -6.54 -19.21
CA THR A 313 5.30 -7.73 -19.43
C THR A 313 6.78 -7.35 -19.57
N ASP A 314 7.11 -6.29 -20.31
CA ASP A 314 8.49 -5.80 -20.50
C ASP A 314 9.05 -5.00 -19.30
N VAL A 315 8.21 -4.63 -18.32
CA VAL A 315 8.65 -3.89 -17.13
C VAL A 315 9.38 -4.84 -16.17
N LYS A 316 10.54 -4.41 -15.68
CA LYS A 316 11.35 -5.21 -14.74
C LYS A 316 10.73 -5.16 -13.34
N ALA A 317 10.24 -6.30 -12.87
CA ALA A 317 9.67 -6.42 -11.53
C ALA A 317 10.68 -6.15 -10.39
N GLN A 318 10.15 -5.64 -9.28
CA GLN A 318 10.84 -5.50 -8.00
C GLN A 318 10.68 -6.75 -7.11
N ASP A 319 9.77 -7.67 -7.46
CA ASP A 319 9.51 -8.93 -6.75
C ASP A 319 9.95 -10.17 -7.57
N GLY A 320 10.21 -11.29 -6.88
CA GLY A 320 10.68 -12.52 -7.54
C GLY A 320 9.63 -13.27 -8.38
N PHE A 321 8.34 -12.95 -8.23
CA PHE A 321 7.24 -13.63 -8.92
C PHE A 321 6.73 -12.87 -10.16
N ASN A 322 7.24 -11.66 -10.42
CA ASN A 322 6.71 -10.72 -11.41
C ASN A 322 5.27 -10.24 -11.11
N HIS A 323 4.77 -10.44 -9.89
CA HIS A 323 3.36 -10.25 -9.52
C HIS A 323 3.05 -8.85 -8.94
N GLY A 324 4.09 -8.09 -8.60
CA GLY A 324 4.00 -6.76 -7.98
C GLY A 324 4.22 -5.58 -8.93
N LYS A 325 4.35 -5.80 -10.25
CA LYS A 325 4.74 -4.76 -11.23
C LYS A 325 3.86 -3.52 -11.21
N PHE A 326 2.58 -3.66 -10.88
CA PHE A 326 1.64 -2.55 -10.76
C PHE A 326 2.09 -1.44 -9.79
N THR A 327 2.99 -1.73 -8.86
CA THR A 327 3.57 -0.72 -7.94
C THR A 327 4.41 0.33 -8.68
N GLN A 328 5.07 -0.04 -9.78
CA GLN A 328 5.76 0.91 -10.66
C GLN A 328 4.79 1.88 -11.36
N LEU A 329 3.50 1.53 -11.52
CA LEU A 329 2.50 2.49 -12.02
C LEU A 329 2.19 3.61 -11.01
N ALA A 330 2.44 3.41 -9.72
CA ALA A 330 2.29 4.46 -8.71
C ALA A 330 3.48 5.43 -8.75
N GLU A 331 4.70 4.89 -8.77
CA GLU A 331 5.95 5.63 -9.01
C GLU A 331 5.86 6.50 -10.28
N MET A 332 5.39 5.92 -11.39
CA MET A 332 5.22 6.61 -12.67
C MET A 332 3.91 7.42 -12.78
N ALA A 333 3.02 7.40 -11.77
CA ALA A 333 1.69 8.03 -11.88
C ALA A 333 1.73 9.54 -12.19
N PRO A 334 2.64 10.36 -11.62
CA PRO A 334 2.73 11.79 -11.96
C PRO A 334 3.02 12.03 -13.44
N GLU A 335 3.88 11.20 -14.05
CA GLU A 335 4.27 11.31 -15.46
C GLU A 335 3.20 10.74 -16.39
N LEU A 336 2.67 9.56 -16.05
CA LEU A 336 1.63 8.86 -16.81
C LEU A 336 0.34 9.68 -16.89
N ARG A 337 -0.04 10.44 -15.84
CA ARG A 337 -1.19 11.37 -15.87
C ARG A 337 -1.11 12.31 -17.09
N GLY A 338 0.04 12.95 -17.30
CA GLY A 338 0.25 13.87 -18.41
C GLY A 338 0.30 13.18 -19.77
N MET A 339 1.02 12.06 -19.88
CA MET A 339 1.20 11.34 -21.14
C MET A 339 -0.08 10.64 -21.62
N VAL A 340 -0.82 9.96 -20.73
CA VAL A 340 -2.09 9.29 -21.06
C VAL A 340 -3.18 10.30 -21.38
N ALA A 341 -3.28 11.42 -20.64
CA ALA A 341 -4.17 12.52 -21.00
C ALA A 341 -3.86 13.08 -22.41
N GLY A 342 -2.57 13.30 -22.69
CA GLY A 342 -2.09 13.73 -24.00
C GLY A 342 -2.24 12.69 -25.13
N ALA A 343 -2.45 11.41 -24.82
CA ALA A 343 -2.71 10.34 -25.77
C ALA A 343 -4.20 10.21 -26.10
N ALA A 344 -5.05 10.13 -25.07
CA ALA A 344 -6.51 10.05 -25.22
C ALA A 344 -7.07 11.30 -25.92
N ALA A 345 -6.57 12.50 -25.59
CA ALA A 345 -6.93 13.74 -26.28
C ALA A 345 -6.57 13.74 -27.78
N ARG A 346 -5.62 12.89 -28.21
CA ARG A 346 -5.24 12.68 -29.62
C ARG A 346 -5.89 11.44 -30.25
N LYS A 347 -6.81 10.76 -29.54
CA LYS A 347 -7.48 9.51 -29.98
C LYS A 347 -6.52 8.46 -30.53
N LYS A 348 -5.34 8.32 -29.91
CA LYS A 348 -4.52 7.12 -30.13
C LYS A 348 -5.19 5.96 -29.42
N ASP A 349 -5.29 4.82 -30.10
CA ASP A 349 -5.69 3.54 -29.51
C ASP A 349 -4.54 2.96 -28.66
N GLU A 350 -3.32 3.01 -29.23
CA GLU A 350 -2.12 2.46 -28.61
C GLU A 350 -1.03 3.51 -28.30
N VAL A 351 -0.35 3.35 -27.16
CA VAL A 351 0.85 4.10 -26.77
C VAL A 351 1.79 3.20 -25.94
N ASN A 352 3.10 3.31 -26.21
CA ASN A 352 4.17 2.81 -25.33
C ASN A 352 4.71 3.96 -24.47
N VAL A 353 4.82 3.76 -23.15
CA VAL A 353 5.56 4.65 -22.23
C VAL A 353 6.54 3.82 -21.41
N ALA A 354 7.84 4.01 -21.65
CA ALA A 354 8.94 3.35 -20.91
C ALA A 354 8.81 1.82 -20.78
N GLY A 355 8.24 1.14 -21.79
CA GLY A 355 8.04 -0.31 -21.80
C GLY A 355 6.64 -0.77 -21.35
N ILE A 356 5.80 0.13 -20.84
CA ILE A 356 4.38 -0.13 -20.60
C ILE A 356 3.63 0.10 -21.92
N GLN A 357 2.90 -0.91 -22.40
CA GLN A 357 1.96 -0.72 -23.52
C GLN A 357 0.57 -0.39 -22.98
N PHE A 358 -0.14 0.51 -23.65
CA PHE A 358 -1.54 0.84 -23.39
C PHE A 358 -2.34 0.54 -24.66
N HIS A 359 -3.45 -0.20 -24.55
CA HIS A 359 -4.36 -0.56 -25.65
C HIS A 359 -5.81 -0.20 -25.31
N GLY A 360 -6.62 0.24 -26.28
CA GLY A 360 -7.99 0.68 -26.07
C GLY A 360 -8.12 2.12 -25.56
N LEU A 361 -7.07 2.96 -25.70
CA LEU A 361 -7.08 4.34 -25.22
C LEU A 361 -8.11 5.24 -25.95
N ASP A 362 -8.65 4.81 -27.10
CA ASP A 362 -9.76 5.49 -27.78
C ASP A 362 -11.06 5.47 -26.94
N ARG A 363 -11.22 4.49 -26.04
CA ARG A 363 -12.33 4.38 -25.08
C ARG A 363 -12.16 5.27 -23.86
N PHE A 364 -10.98 5.86 -23.67
CA PHE A 364 -10.66 6.60 -22.46
C PHE A 364 -11.16 8.05 -22.55
N THR A 365 -12.44 8.26 -22.22
CA THR A 365 -12.95 9.61 -21.92
C THR A 365 -12.43 10.08 -20.56
N LEU A 366 -11.24 10.69 -20.54
CA LEU A 366 -10.63 11.22 -19.32
C LEU A 366 -11.48 12.34 -18.71
N SER A 367 -12.30 11.99 -17.72
CA SER A 367 -12.71 12.91 -16.66
C SER A 367 -11.53 13.14 -15.73
N LEU A 368 -10.62 14.03 -16.15
CA LEU A 368 -9.57 14.55 -15.28
C LEU A 368 -10.20 15.32 -14.10
N PRO A 369 -9.72 15.15 -12.85
CA PRO A 369 -9.89 16.19 -11.83
C PRO A 369 -9.29 17.49 -12.36
N LYS A 370 -9.85 18.64 -11.99
CA LYS A 370 -9.78 19.85 -12.83
C LYS A 370 -8.50 20.69 -12.71
N PHE A 371 -7.43 20.09 -12.20
CA PHE A 371 -6.11 20.69 -11.96
C PHE A 371 -5.03 19.66 -12.38
N ILE A 372 -3.83 20.05 -12.81
CA ILE A 372 -3.16 21.35 -12.75
C ILE A 372 -2.70 21.73 -14.18
N THR A 373 -3.01 22.94 -14.65
CA THR A 373 -2.23 23.54 -15.75
C THR A 373 -0.81 23.75 -15.22
N PRO A 374 0.25 23.22 -15.84
CA PRO A 374 1.60 23.34 -15.29
C PRO A 374 1.89 24.81 -15.05
N ALA A 375 2.12 25.17 -13.79
CA ALA A 375 2.44 26.54 -13.42
C ALA A 375 3.70 26.92 -14.20
N ALA A 376 3.56 27.89 -15.12
CA ALA A 376 4.66 28.33 -15.97
C ALA A 376 5.83 28.66 -15.05
N ALA A 377 6.94 27.92 -15.19
CA ALA A 377 7.93 27.75 -14.14
C ALA A 377 8.30 29.11 -13.56
N ALA A 378 7.95 29.35 -12.29
CA ALA A 378 8.13 30.63 -11.64
C ALA A 378 9.63 30.90 -11.56
N THR A 379 10.13 31.67 -12.52
CA THR A 379 11.53 32.02 -12.64
C THR A 379 11.89 32.87 -11.44
N ALA A 380 12.49 32.22 -10.44
CA ALA A 380 13.06 32.90 -9.29
C ALA A 380 13.95 34.03 -9.82
N PRO A 381 13.75 35.28 -9.38
CA PRO A 381 14.57 36.38 -9.85
C PRO A 381 16.04 36.08 -9.51
N PRO A 382 16.99 36.40 -10.41
CA PRO A 382 18.37 36.01 -10.24
C PRO A 382 18.92 36.58 -8.93
N VAL A 383 19.38 35.69 -8.04
CA VAL A 383 20.02 36.08 -6.80
C VAL A 383 21.28 36.89 -7.15
N PRO A 384 21.41 38.15 -6.68
CA PRO A 384 22.60 38.94 -6.96
C PRO A 384 23.81 38.28 -6.29
N ALA A 385 24.91 38.15 -7.05
CA ALA A 385 26.13 37.51 -6.56
C ALA A 385 26.85 38.41 -5.53
N THR A 386 26.46 38.30 -4.27
CA THR A 386 27.24 38.82 -3.13
C THR A 386 28.44 37.91 -2.88
N GLY A 387 29.64 38.50 -2.82
CA GLY A 387 30.90 37.74 -2.76
C GLY A 387 31.07 36.88 -1.51
N ALA A 388 31.87 35.83 -1.63
CA ALA A 388 32.24 34.96 -0.52
C ALA A 388 33.12 35.71 0.51
N PRO A 389 32.90 35.53 1.82
CA PRO A 389 33.89 35.86 2.85
C PRO A 389 35.09 34.91 2.78
N ASP A 390 36.29 35.42 3.07
CA ASP A 390 37.51 34.60 3.12
C ASP A 390 37.48 33.62 4.30
N ALA A 391 37.48 32.32 4.01
CA ALA A 391 37.63 31.24 4.99
C ALA A 391 39.05 31.17 5.64
N ALA A 392 39.86 32.23 5.47
CA ALA A 392 41.22 32.34 5.96
C ALA A 392 41.34 33.09 7.31
N GLN A 393 40.29 33.75 7.80
CA GLN A 393 40.37 34.57 9.02
C GLN A 393 39.86 33.90 10.31
N GLU A 394 38.84 33.04 10.28
CA GLU A 394 38.33 32.38 11.50
C GLU A 394 39.33 31.36 12.09
N ALA A 395 40.15 30.73 11.24
CA ALA A 395 41.24 29.85 11.68
C ALA A 395 42.32 30.58 12.52
N ALA A 396 42.40 31.91 12.46
CA ALA A 396 43.40 32.70 13.18
C ALA A 396 43.01 33.05 14.63
N GLN A 397 41.73 32.90 15.02
CA GLN A 397 41.28 33.23 16.39
C GLN A 397 41.15 32.01 17.32
N ALA A 398 41.01 30.80 16.78
CA ALA A 398 40.94 29.57 17.58
C ALA A 398 42.30 29.14 18.19
N ALA A 399 43.42 29.70 17.73
CA ALA A 399 44.78 29.29 18.11
C ALA A 399 45.41 30.10 19.27
N ALA A 400 44.68 31.05 19.86
CA ALA A 400 45.22 32.02 20.83
C ALA A 400 44.81 31.77 22.30
N ALA A 401 44.24 30.60 22.62
CA ALA A 401 43.59 30.33 23.92
C ALA A 401 43.94 28.95 24.52
N ALA A 402 45.22 28.56 24.53
CA ALA A 402 45.70 27.37 25.25
C ALA A 402 47.19 27.48 25.66
N ALA A 403 47.55 26.81 26.76
CA ALA A 403 48.91 26.57 27.27
C ALA A 403 49.59 27.77 28.02
N PRO A 404 50.60 27.54 28.90
CA PRO A 404 50.33 27.71 30.34
C PRO A 404 51.46 28.30 31.24
N GLU A 405 51.06 28.91 32.36
CA GLU A 405 51.88 29.22 33.55
C GLU A 405 50.99 29.03 34.81
N GLY A 406 51.44 28.67 36.03
CA GLY A 406 52.76 28.27 36.54
C GLY A 406 52.63 27.76 38.00
N GLU A 407 53.63 27.05 38.55
CA GLU A 407 53.56 26.37 39.87
C GLU A 407 53.63 27.28 41.11
N ALA A 408 52.88 26.91 42.18
CA ALA A 408 53.29 27.07 43.59
C ALA A 408 52.48 26.15 44.54
N ALA A 409 53.15 25.55 45.54
CA ALA A 409 52.59 24.64 46.56
C ALA A 409 51.92 25.41 47.74
N ALA A 410 51.34 24.83 48.82
CA ALA A 410 51.52 23.51 49.47
C ALA A 410 50.43 23.19 50.55
N SER A 411 50.40 21.93 51.04
CA SER A 411 49.86 21.46 52.36
C SER A 411 48.34 21.57 52.64
N ALA A 412 47.68 20.79 53.53
CA ALA A 412 47.89 19.47 54.18
C ALA A 412 46.59 19.04 54.93
N ALA A 413 46.60 17.94 55.71
CA ALA A 413 45.49 17.33 56.51
C ALA A 413 44.40 16.60 55.67
N GLU A 414 43.85 15.42 56.00
CA GLU A 414 43.28 14.85 57.27
C GLU A 414 41.93 15.53 57.64
N ASP A 415 40.83 14.84 58.01
CA ASP A 415 40.51 13.40 58.20
C ASP A 415 38.96 13.17 58.07
N PRO A 416 38.39 11.94 57.96
CA PRO A 416 36.95 11.74 57.72
C PRO A 416 36.14 11.12 58.88
N ASP A 417 35.11 11.82 59.36
CA ASP A 417 33.89 11.28 60.03
C ASP A 417 32.79 12.40 59.98
N THR A 418 31.48 12.23 60.25
CA THR A 418 30.82 11.45 61.32
C THR A 418 29.41 10.94 60.92
N ALA A 419 29.09 9.72 61.39
CA ALA A 419 27.79 9.10 61.77
C ALA A 419 26.47 9.95 61.86
N MET A 420 25.22 9.44 61.96
CA MET A 420 24.48 8.15 61.78
C MET A 420 23.06 8.32 62.46
N VAL A 421 22.18 7.29 62.44
CA VAL A 421 21.00 7.07 63.35
C VAL A 421 19.69 7.83 62.93
N ALA A 422 18.45 7.28 62.96
CA ALA A 422 17.85 6.00 63.43
C ALA A 422 16.76 5.50 62.41
N GLN A 423 16.40 4.20 62.31
CA GLN A 423 15.33 3.45 63.03
C GLN A 423 13.93 4.14 63.11
N ALA A 424 12.75 3.51 62.99
CA ALA A 424 12.25 2.17 62.53
C ALA A 424 10.68 2.26 62.38
N GLN A 425 9.75 1.27 62.41
CA GLN A 425 9.72 -0.19 62.69
C GLN A 425 8.37 -0.86 62.24
N ARG A 426 8.41 -2.16 61.82
CA ARG A 426 7.36 -3.24 61.86
C ARG A 426 5.84 -3.02 61.56
N ALA A 427 5.33 -3.83 60.62
CA ALA A 427 4.21 -4.81 60.74
C ALA A 427 4.02 -5.57 59.38
N ALA A 428 4.10 -6.89 59.22
CA ALA A 428 3.38 -8.06 59.80
C ALA A 428 2.08 -8.44 59.01
N PRO A 429 1.96 -9.64 58.39
CA PRO A 429 0.87 -9.99 57.46
C PRO A 429 -0.15 -11.04 57.97
N GLY A 430 -1.26 -11.18 57.22
CA GLY A 430 -2.22 -12.30 57.25
C GLY A 430 -3.36 -12.04 56.24
N GLN A 431 -4.02 -13.03 55.62
CA GLN A 431 -3.84 -14.50 55.68
C GLN A 431 -3.55 -15.06 54.28
#